data_AF-A0A923HM78-F1
#
_entry.id   AF-A0A923HM78-F1
#
_cell.length_a   1.000
_cell.length_b   1.000
_cell.length_c   1.000
_cell.angle_alpha   90.00
_cell.angle_beta   90.00
_cell.angle_gamma   90.00
#
_symmetry.space_group_name_H-M   'P 1'
#
loop_
_entity.id
_entity.type
_entity.pdbx_description
1 polymer ?
#
loop_
_entity_poly.entity_id
_entity_poly.type
_entity_poly.pdbx_seq_one_letter_code
_entity_poly.pdbx_strand_id
1 'polypeptide(L)'
;MNQEHVKQLLTQLHTELAGTEEVDGELKSLLQNLNKDIHQVLNSDQQHDDPVYAALSERSVSLSAKFAAEHPKLEPVLRELASMLAKIGV
;
A
#
# COMPACT_ATOMS: atom_id res chain seq x y z
N MET A 1 2.03 14.37 -9.29
CA MET A 1 3.25 14.01 -8.53
C MET A 1 2.97 12.96 -7.44
N ASN A 2 2.04 13.16 -6.51
CA ASN A 2 1.81 12.20 -5.41
C ASN A 2 1.28 10.82 -5.86
N GLN A 3 0.38 10.77 -6.84
CA GLN A 3 -0.24 9.52 -7.30
C GLN A 3 0.76 8.57 -7.99
N GLU A 4 1.70 9.13 -8.75
CA GLU A 4 2.72 8.35 -9.47
C GLU A 4 3.72 7.72 -8.49
N HIS A 5 4.12 8.46 -7.46
CA HIS A 5 4.96 7.93 -6.38
C HIS A 5 4.31 6.76 -5.65
N VAL A 6 3.01 6.85 -5.31
CA VAL A 6 2.29 5.75 -4.69
C VAL A 6 2.30 4.51 -5.58
N LYS A 7 2.08 4.67 -6.90
CA LYS A 7 2.14 3.57 -7.88
C LYS A 7 3.54 2.94 -7.97
N GLN A 8 4.59 3.76 -7.92
CA GLN A 8 5.98 3.28 -7.96
C GLN A 8 6.32 2.45 -6.72
N LEU A 9 5.99 2.94 -5.52
CA LEU A 9 6.20 2.22 -4.26
C LEU A 9 5.44 0.89 -4.23
N LEU A 10 4.20 0.88 -4.73
CA LEU A 10 3.39 -0.34 -4.82
C LEU A 10 3.99 -1.37 -5.78
N THR A 11 4.51 -0.90 -6.91
CA THR A 11 5.19 -1.77 -7.89
C THR A 11 6.47 -2.35 -7.28
N GLN A 12 7.28 -1.52 -6.62
CA GLN A 12 8.50 -1.95 -5.94
C GLN A 12 8.18 -2.99 -4.87
N LEU A 13 7.18 -2.73 -4.03
CA LEU A 13 6.71 -3.66 -3.02
C LEU A 13 6.26 -4.99 -3.63
N HIS A 14 5.53 -4.96 -4.75
CA HIS A 14 5.08 -6.17 -5.44
C HIS A 14 6.25 -6.98 -6.01
N THR A 15 7.26 -6.31 -6.56
CA THR A 15 8.48 -6.95 -7.07
C THR A 15 9.29 -7.57 -5.93
N GLU A 16 9.44 -6.88 -4.81
CA GLU A 16 10.11 -7.43 -3.63
C GLU A 16 9.31 -8.61 -3.04
N LEU A 17 7.98 -8.53 -3.00
CA LEU A 17 7.11 -9.66 -2.63
C LEU A 17 7.31 -10.86 -3.55
N ALA A 18 7.34 -10.63 -4.86
CA ALA A 18 7.46 -11.69 -5.85
C ALA A 18 8.84 -12.38 -5.83
N GLY A 19 9.88 -11.64 -5.42
CA GLY A 19 11.22 -12.17 -5.20
C GLY A 19 11.40 -12.88 -3.84
N THR A 20 10.43 -12.76 -2.94
CA THR A 20 10.47 -13.38 -1.61
C THR A 20 9.61 -14.64 -1.62
N GLU A 21 10.23 -15.82 -1.69
CA GLU A 21 9.54 -17.13 -1.77
C GLU A 21 8.63 -17.44 -0.56
N GLU A 22 8.76 -16.69 0.54
CA GLU A 22 8.12 -16.95 1.83
C GLU A 22 6.91 -16.05 2.13
N VAL A 23 6.33 -15.38 1.13
CA VAL A 23 5.12 -14.57 1.38
C VAL A 23 3.88 -15.46 1.28
N ASP A 24 3.17 -15.63 2.40
CA ASP A 24 1.91 -16.37 2.45
C ASP A 24 0.91 -15.87 1.40
N GLY A 25 0.17 -16.82 0.82
CA GLY A 25 -0.85 -16.53 -0.19
C GLY A 25 -1.90 -15.52 0.28
N GLU A 26 -2.21 -15.51 1.59
CA GLU A 26 -3.09 -14.51 2.21
C GLU A 26 -2.50 -13.10 2.18
N LEU A 27 -1.24 -12.92 2.56
CA LEU A 27 -0.54 -11.62 2.53
C LEU A 27 -0.46 -11.07 1.11
N LYS A 28 -0.15 -11.93 0.14
CA LYS A 28 -0.14 -11.58 -1.28
C LYS A 28 -1.53 -11.13 -1.74
N SER A 29 -2.58 -11.83 -1.34
CA SER A 29 -3.96 -11.49 -1.69
C SER A 29 -4.41 -10.17 -1.06
N LEU A 30 -4.08 -9.93 0.22
CA LEU A 30 -4.36 -8.67 0.91
C LEU A 30 -3.67 -7.50 0.22
N LEU A 31 -2.41 -7.68 -0.18
CA LEU A 31 -1.66 -6.65 -0.89
C LEU A 31 -2.23 -6.36 -2.28
N GLN A 32 -2.61 -7.41 -3.02
CA GLN A 32 -3.25 -7.25 -4.33
C GLN A 32 -4.58 -6.50 -4.24
N ASN A 33 -5.37 -6.76 -3.19
CA ASN A 33 -6.61 -6.03 -2.94
C ASN A 33 -6.30 -4.56 -2.64
N LEU A 34 -5.40 -4.29 -1.69
CA LEU A 34 -4.97 -2.93 -1.35
C LEU A 34 -4.48 -2.15 -2.59
N ASN A 35 -3.67 -2.77 -3.45
CA ASN A 35 -3.22 -2.17 -4.70
C ASN A 35 -4.38 -1.80 -5.63
N LYS A 36 -5.35 -2.70 -5.78
CA LYS A 36 -6.54 -2.45 -6.61
C LYS A 36 -7.37 -1.32 -6.05
N ASP A 37 -7.61 -1.30 -4.74
CA ASP A 37 -8.37 -0.25 -4.07
C ASP A 37 -7.68 1.11 -4.26
N ILE A 38 -6.37 1.18 -4.02
CA ILE A 38 -5.57 2.40 -4.24
C ILE A 38 -5.62 2.84 -5.70
N HIS A 39 -5.45 1.93 -6.66
CA HIS A 39 -5.56 2.26 -8.08
C HIS A 39 -6.96 2.75 -8.45
N GLN A 40 -8.01 2.15 -7.91
CA GLN A 40 -9.38 2.56 -8.18
C GLN A 40 -9.63 3.98 -7.67
N VAL A 41 -9.16 4.29 -6.47
CA VAL A 41 -9.36 5.60 -5.83
C VAL A 41 -8.48 6.66 -6.49
N LEU A 42 -7.24 6.32 -6.88
CA LEU A 42 -6.35 7.24 -7.62
C LEU A 42 -6.85 7.55 -9.05
N ASN A 43 -7.48 6.59 -9.73
CA ASN A 43 -8.05 6.80 -11.07
C ASN A 43 -9.45 7.39 -11.04
N SER A 44 -10.15 7.26 -9.92
CA SER A 44 -11.38 8.01 -9.71
C SER A 44 -10.97 9.45 -9.46
N ASP A 45 -11.57 10.42 -10.15
CA ASP A 45 -11.39 11.86 -9.89
C ASP A 45 -12.02 12.27 -8.54
N GLN A 46 -12.05 11.37 -7.56
CA GLN A 46 -12.51 11.63 -6.22
C GLN A 46 -11.56 12.63 -5.59
N GLN A 47 -12.14 13.69 -5.02
CA GLN A 47 -11.40 14.71 -4.30
C GLN A 47 -10.49 14.06 -3.26
N HIS A 48 -9.28 14.61 -3.13
CA HIS A 48 -8.27 14.14 -2.18
C HIS A 48 -8.78 14.10 -0.71
N ASP A 49 -9.84 14.84 -0.37
CA ASP A 49 -10.48 14.86 0.96
C ASP A 49 -11.42 13.65 1.24
N ASP A 50 -11.35 12.60 0.43
CA ASP A 50 -12.24 11.44 0.58
C ASP A 50 -11.79 10.53 1.74
N PRO A 51 -12.69 10.17 2.68
CA PRO A 51 -12.38 9.28 3.81
C PRO A 51 -11.84 7.92 3.38
N VAL A 52 -12.01 7.54 2.11
CA VAL A 52 -11.42 6.34 1.53
C VAL A 52 -9.88 6.39 1.57
N TYR A 53 -9.23 7.54 1.36
CA TYR A 53 -7.76 7.63 1.45
C TYR A 53 -7.25 7.36 2.87
N ALA A 54 -7.95 7.89 3.88
CA ALA A 54 -7.64 7.63 5.28
C ALA A 54 -7.79 6.13 5.61
N ALA A 55 -8.88 5.49 5.17
CA ALA A 55 -9.10 4.06 5.36
C ALA A 55 -8.04 3.18 4.67
N LEU A 56 -7.60 3.57 3.46
CA LEU A 56 -6.52 2.88 2.75
C LEU A 56 -5.17 3.04 3.43
N SER A 57 -4.91 4.23 3.99
CA SER A 57 -3.70 4.48 4.77
C SER A 57 -3.67 3.60 6.03
N GLU A 58 -4.76 3.50 6.77
CA GLU A 58 -4.86 2.69 7.99
C GLU A 58 -4.70 1.19 7.70
N ARG A 59 -5.30 0.71 6.60
CA ARG A 59 -5.08 -0.65 6.10
C ARG A 59 -3.61 -0.88 5.74
N SER A 60 -2.97 0.07 5.07
CA SER A 60 -1.57 -0.01 4.68
C SER A 60 -0.64 -0.04 5.90
N VAL A 61 -0.92 0.76 6.95
CA VAL A 61 -0.20 0.70 8.25
C VAL A 61 -0.40 -0.66 8.90
N SER A 62 -1.63 -1.19 8.90
CA SER A 62 -1.93 -2.48 9.50
C SER A 62 -1.21 -3.62 8.79
N LEU A 63 -1.14 -3.60 7.44
CA LEU A 63 -0.33 -4.55 6.68
C LEU A 63 1.16 -4.35 6.99
N SER A 64 1.66 -3.12 6.99
CA SER A 64 3.06 -2.80 7.34
C SER A 64 3.47 -3.43 8.67
N ALA A 65 2.62 -3.36 9.70
CA ALA A 65 2.87 -3.98 10.99
C ALA A 65 2.91 -5.52 10.95
N LYS A 66 2.09 -6.15 10.10
CA LYS A 66 2.14 -7.62 9.88
C LYS A 66 3.43 -8.01 9.15
N PHE A 67 3.76 -7.31 8.07
CA PHE A 67 5.00 -7.50 7.34
C PHE A 67 6.23 -7.17 8.19
N ALA A 68 6.17 -6.28 9.18
CA ALA A 68 7.28 -6.03 10.10
C ALA A 68 7.73 -7.29 10.87
N ALA A 69 6.77 -8.16 11.21
CA ALA A 69 7.03 -9.39 11.94
C ALA A 69 7.51 -10.52 11.03
N GLU A 70 6.94 -10.65 9.83
CA GLU A 70 7.22 -11.77 8.92
C GLU A 70 8.30 -11.44 7.88
N HIS A 71 8.35 -10.19 7.43
CA HIS A 71 9.20 -9.69 6.34
C HIS A 71 9.66 -8.24 6.58
N PRO A 72 10.58 -7.98 7.52
CA PRO A 72 10.99 -6.63 7.92
C PRO A 72 11.59 -5.79 6.78
N LYS A 73 12.00 -6.43 5.67
CA LYS A 73 12.48 -5.74 4.47
C LYS A 73 11.38 -4.96 3.74
N LEU A 74 10.12 -5.42 3.85
CA LEU A 74 8.96 -4.85 3.16
C LEU A 74 8.24 -3.78 4.00
N GLU A 75 8.48 -3.78 5.32
CA GLU A 75 7.94 -2.79 6.26
C GLU A 75 8.16 -1.34 5.84
N PRO A 76 9.39 -0.88 5.51
CA PRO A 76 9.63 0.52 5.18
C PRO A 76 8.88 0.98 3.93
N VAL A 77 8.77 0.12 2.90
CA VAL A 77 8.06 0.45 1.65
C VAL A 77 6.56 0.58 1.89
N LEU A 78 5.96 -0.33 2.67
CA LEU A 78 4.54 -0.26 3.07
C LEU A 78 4.25 0.94 3.97
N ARG A 79 5.17 1.25 4.90
CA ARG A 79 5.07 2.40 5.81
C ARG A 79 5.08 3.71 5.02
N GLU A 80 5.94 3.82 4.03
CA GLU A 80 6.02 4.98 3.15
C GLU A 80 4.75 5.11 2.29
N LEU A 81 4.26 3.99 1.75
CA LEU A 81 2.99 3.94 1.02
C LEU A 81 1.81 4.44 1.87
N ALA A 82 1.72 3.96 3.11
CA ALA A 82 0.69 4.36 4.06
C ALA A 82 0.77 5.86 4.38
N SER A 83 1.98 6.37 4.58
CA SER A 83 2.23 7.79 4.87
C SER A 83 1.85 8.68 3.68
N MET A 84 2.10 8.24 2.44
CA MET A 84 1.67 8.96 1.25
C MET A 84 0.16 8.96 1.09
N LEU A 85 -0.51 7.83 1.31
CA LEU A 85 -1.97 7.73 1.27
C LEU A 85 -2.62 8.63 2.32
N ALA A 86 -2.09 8.62 3.54
CA ALA A 86 -2.55 9.50 4.62
C ALA A 86 -2.39 10.97 4.23
N LYS A 87 -1.26 11.33 3.61
CA LYS A 87 -0.97 12.70 3.15
C LYS A 87 -1.81 13.13 1.95
N ILE A 88 -2.38 12.19 1.20
CA ILE A 88 -3.37 12.49 0.15
C ILE A 88 -4.74 12.74 0.78
N GLY A 89 -5.11 11.97 1.81
CA GLY A 89 -6.39 12.08 2.52
C GLY A 89 -6.48 13.18 3.58
N VAL A 90 -5.47 14.05 3.72
CA VAL A 90 -5.36 15.12 4.73
C VAL A 90 -5.27 16.49 4.10
#